data_AF-A0A534TKZ4-F1
#
_entry.id   AF-A0A534TKZ4-F1
#
_cell.length_a   1.000
_cell.length_b   1.000
_cell.length_c   1.000
_cell.angle_alpha   90.00
_cell.angle_beta   90.00
_cell.angle_gamma   90.00
#
_symmetry.space_group_name_H-M   'P 1'
#
loop_
_entity.id
_entity.type
_entity.pdbx_description
1 polymer ?
#
loop_
_entity_poly.entity_id
_entity_poly.type
_entity_poly.pdbx_seq_one_letter_code
_entity_poly.pdbx_strand_id
1 'polypeptide(L)'
;MQNELQQLEARGDRLTHYELLGVGADADGGTVRRAYLEKSKRFHPDAWYRKETGKFGPLLSKWFQRLSAAYQVLSDEEMRAGYDRDHRAELSQTDRVAVERRELSVAEEERRARERRERLLRTKGFARIGAARKLYEEALESVLNGERTQAIFALKAARELDPKRHEISAKLVELEREQAKARANSALASAKEREEKRRFPEAIAAYSAAFQNDPASFAAAVGAARCAMETGDARAATIWASRAVELNPDDGSARWLLSRLFVSAGMKARARTELAALLNKNPDHKEAKALLRTL
;
A
#
# COMPACT_ATOMS: atom_id res chain seq x y z
N MET A 1 38.94 54.40 14.70
CA MET A 1 39.13 52.94 14.83
C MET A 1 39.72 52.57 16.19
N GLN A 2 40.87 53.12 16.61
CA GLN A 2 41.45 52.81 17.93
C GLN A 2 40.52 53.18 19.10
N ASN A 3 39.95 54.39 19.09
CA ASN A 3 38.96 54.82 20.09
C ASN A 3 37.68 53.98 20.07
N GLU A 4 37.30 53.45 18.91
CA GLU A 4 36.08 52.67 18.72
C GLU A 4 36.26 51.24 19.26
N LEU A 5 37.41 50.61 19.02
CA LEU A 5 37.73 49.33 19.67
C LEU A 5 37.89 49.46 21.18
N GLN A 6 38.44 50.57 21.67
CA GLN A 6 38.50 50.85 23.12
C GLN A 6 37.11 51.05 23.72
N GLN A 7 36.19 51.70 23.01
CA GLN A 7 34.79 51.82 23.44
C GLN A 7 34.08 50.46 23.44
N LEU A 8 34.35 49.61 22.44
CA LEU A 8 33.83 48.25 22.37
C LEU A 8 34.42 47.36 23.47
N GLU A 9 35.69 47.54 23.82
CA GLU A 9 36.35 46.87 24.94
C GLU A 9 35.79 47.32 26.29
N ALA A 10 35.52 48.63 26.45
CA ALA A 10 34.91 49.18 27.65
C ALA A 10 33.47 48.69 27.87
N ARG A 11 32.70 48.47 26.80
CA ARG A 11 31.38 47.81 26.85
C ARG A 11 31.50 46.29 27.03
N GLY A 12 32.66 45.72 26.69
CA GLY A 12 33.09 44.39 27.06
C GLY A 12 32.13 43.29 26.61
N ASP A 13 31.95 42.29 27.46
CA ASP A 13 31.10 41.12 27.19
C ASP A 13 29.61 41.41 27.35
N ARG A 14 29.23 42.63 27.74
CA ARG A 14 27.83 43.06 27.91
C ARG A 14 27.11 43.41 26.60
N LEU A 15 27.84 43.40 25.48
CA LEU A 15 27.27 43.66 24.16
C LEU A 15 26.54 42.42 23.66
N THR A 16 25.26 42.59 23.34
CA THR A 16 24.49 41.54 22.67
C THR A 16 25.01 41.31 21.24
N HIS A 17 24.67 40.18 20.64
CA HIS A 17 25.06 39.88 19.25
C HIS A 17 24.46 40.89 18.25
N TYR A 18 23.28 41.42 18.56
CA TYR A 18 22.62 42.49 17.81
C TYR A 18 23.41 43.79 17.87
N GLU A 19 23.81 44.22 19.07
CA GLU A 19 24.62 45.42 19.25
C GLU A 19 26.03 45.28 18.65
N LEU A 20 26.64 44.08 18.75
CA LEU A 20 27.93 43.78 18.13
C LEU A 20 27.87 43.97 16.61
N LEU A 21 26.82 43.48 15.96
CA LEU A 21 26.60 43.67 14.53
C LEU A 21 26.01 45.05 14.20
N GLY A 22 25.49 45.78 15.18
CA GLY A 22 24.84 47.08 14.97
C GLY A 22 23.51 46.97 14.24
N VAL A 23 22.77 45.89 14.47
CA VAL A 23 21.46 45.61 13.88
C VAL A 23 20.43 45.40 14.99
N GLY A 24 19.16 45.68 14.72
CA GLY A 24 18.07 45.34 15.64
C GLY A 24 17.72 43.86 15.58
N ALA A 25 17.05 43.34 16.61
CA ALA A 25 16.57 41.96 16.62
C ALA A 25 15.44 41.68 15.60
N ASP A 26 14.90 42.71 14.95
CA ASP A 26 14.00 42.64 13.79
C ASP A 26 14.73 42.47 12.45
N ALA A 27 16.07 42.56 12.42
CA ALA A 27 16.84 42.46 11.20
C ALA A 27 16.66 41.08 10.53
N ASP A 28 16.42 41.09 9.22
CA ASP A 28 16.39 39.89 8.39
C ASP A 28 17.81 39.35 8.15
N GLY A 29 17.91 38.10 7.68
CA GLY A 29 19.21 37.47 7.42
C GLY A 29 20.06 38.25 6.41
N GLY A 30 19.42 38.94 5.45
CA GLY A 30 20.10 39.83 4.51
C GLY A 30 20.76 41.02 5.18
N THR A 31 20.09 41.65 6.14
CA THR A 31 20.60 42.79 6.91
C THR A 31 21.71 42.36 7.87
N VAL A 32 21.54 41.23 8.56
CA VAL A 32 22.58 40.63 9.41
C VAL A 32 23.86 40.37 8.60
N ARG A 33 23.73 39.77 7.41
CA ARG A 33 24.85 39.51 6.51
C ARG A 33 25.53 40.78 6.01
N ARG A 34 24.77 41.79 5.61
CA ARG A 34 25.35 43.08 5.17
C ARG A 34 26.14 43.75 6.28
N ALA A 35 25.56 43.82 7.49
CA ALA A 35 26.22 44.42 8.65
C ALA A 35 27.52 43.69 9.01
N TYR A 36 27.53 42.35 8.97
CA TYR A 36 28.74 41.56 9.15
C TYR A 36 29.80 41.88 8.08
N LEU A 37 29.43 41.91 6.80
CA LEU A 37 30.38 42.18 5.72
C LEU A 37 31.00 43.58 5.81
N GLU A 38 30.22 44.60 6.15
CA GLU A 38 30.74 45.95 6.33
C GLU A 38 31.72 46.04 7.51
N LYS A 39 31.35 45.47 8.66
CA LYS A 39 32.22 45.44 9.85
C LYS A 39 33.46 44.57 9.62
N SER A 40 33.30 43.42 8.99
CA SER A 40 34.41 42.52 8.64
C SER A 40 35.43 43.23 7.75
N LYS A 41 35.00 43.93 6.68
CA LYS A 41 35.90 44.73 5.83
C LYS A 41 36.68 45.80 6.60
N ARG A 42 36.02 46.46 7.55
CA ARG A 42 36.63 47.54 8.35
C ARG A 42 37.63 47.03 9.38
N PHE A 43 37.39 45.87 9.97
CA PHE A 43 38.12 45.36 11.12
C PHE A 43 38.84 44.02 10.86
N HIS A 44 39.03 43.63 9.60
CA HIS A 44 39.73 42.39 9.24
C HIS A 44 41.21 42.45 9.68
N PRO A 45 41.73 41.48 10.46
CA PRO A 45 43.12 41.50 10.94
C PRO A 45 44.17 41.63 9.83
N ASP A 46 43.97 40.95 8.69
CA ASP A 46 44.92 40.98 7.56
C ASP A 46 45.09 42.36 6.93
N ALA A 47 44.07 43.22 6.98
CA ALA A 47 44.16 44.59 6.47
C ALA A 47 45.13 45.45 7.31
N TRP A 48 45.51 44.98 8.50
CA TRP A 48 46.31 45.70 9.47
C TRP A 48 47.61 44.97 9.88
N TYR A 49 47.82 43.72 9.41
CA TYR A 49 48.96 42.87 9.77
C TYR A 49 50.35 43.46 9.45
N ARG A 50 50.48 44.28 8.40
CA ARG A 50 51.76 44.92 8.00
C ARG A 50 51.97 46.32 8.59
N LYS A 51 51.06 46.82 9.41
CA LYS A 51 51.18 48.12 10.08
C LYS A 51 51.64 47.89 11.52
N GLU A 52 52.44 48.78 12.10
CA GLU A 52 52.85 48.69 13.51
C GLU A 52 51.62 48.85 14.42
N THR A 53 50.90 47.76 14.67
CA THR A 53 49.66 47.78 15.44
C THR A 53 49.90 47.78 16.96
N GLY A 54 51.12 47.58 17.44
CA GLY A 54 51.44 47.59 18.88
C GLY A 54 50.44 46.80 19.73
N LYS A 55 49.92 47.41 20.81
CA LYS A 55 48.92 46.82 21.72
C LYS A 55 47.52 46.62 21.12
N PHE A 56 47.27 47.11 19.90
CA PHE A 56 45.95 47.12 19.25
C PHE A 56 45.66 45.85 18.43
N GLY A 57 46.70 45.13 17.98
CA GLY A 57 46.55 43.89 17.19
C GLY A 57 45.75 42.79 17.89
N PRO A 58 46.08 42.40 19.14
CA PRO A 58 45.35 41.38 19.88
C PRO A 58 43.87 41.75 20.14
N LEU A 59 43.60 43.03 20.38
CA LEU A 59 42.25 43.54 20.60
C LEU A 59 41.38 43.46 19.33
N LEU A 60 41.97 43.77 18.18
CA LEU A 60 41.32 43.65 16.87
C LEU A 60 40.93 42.19 16.59
N SER A 61 41.85 41.24 16.81
CA SER A 61 41.57 39.80 16.62
C SER A 61 40.45 39.29 17.54
N LYS A 62 40.50 39.64 18.84
CA LYS A 62 39.46 39.28 19.81
C LYS A 62 38.09 39.83 19.38
N TRP A 63 38.04 41.08 18.94
CA TRP A 63 36.81 41.69 18.49
C TRP A 63 36.27 41.07 17.20
N PHE A 64 37.14 40.79 16.24
CA PHE A 64 36.78 40.13 14.99
C PHE A 64 36.23 38.71 15.21
N GLN A 65 36.79 37.97 16.17
CA GLN A 65 36.26 36.67 16.59
C GLN A 65 34.84 36.80 17.16
N ARG A 66 34.61 37.77 18.05
CA ARG A 66 33.27 38.03 18.62
C ARG A 66 32.26 38.46 17.55
N LEU A 67 32.68 39.30 16.61
CA LEU A 67 31.86 39.70 15.45
C LEU A 67 31.47 38.48 14.60
N SER A 68 32.41 37.57 14.37
CA SER A 68 32.17 36.35 13.58
C SER A 68 31.25 35.37 14.31
N ALA A 69 31.41 35.20 15.63
CA ALA A 69 30.51 34.40 16.46
C ALA A 69 29.08 34.97 16.47
N ALA A 70 28.95 36.30 16.62
CA ALA A 70 27.66 36.98 16.56
C ALA A 70 26.97 36.76 15.20
N TYR A 71 27.71 36.84 14.09
CA TYR A 71 27.17 36.54 12.77
C TYR A 71 26.74 35.08 12.63
N GLN A 72 27.57 34.11 13.06
CA GLN A 72 27.23 32.68 12.99
C GLN A 72 25.89 32.40 13.65
N VAL A 73 25.70 32.88 14.88
CA VAL A 73 24.47 32.71 15.65
C VAL A 73 23.29 33.44 14.99
N LEU A 74 23.44 34.71 14.61
CA LEU A 74 22.33 35.50 14.07
C LEU A 74 21.96 35.17 12.62
N SER A 75 22.84 34.50 11.89
CA SER A 75 22.60 34.08 10.49
C SER A 75 21.81 32.78 10.35
N ASP A 76 21.79 31.96 11.41
CA ASP A 76 21.05 30.71 11.48
C ASP A 76 19.82 30.91 12.36
N GLU A 77 18.63 30.60 11.84
CA GLU A 77 17.38 30.92 12.54
C GLU A 77 17.20 30.09 13.83
N GLU A 78 17.69 28.85 13.85
CA GLU A 78 17.60 27.98 15.02
C GLU A 78 18.57 28.43 16.12
N MET A 79 19.82 28.74 15.75
CA MET A 79 20.80 29.29 16.70
C MET A 79 20.39 30.66 17.21
N ARG A 80 19.84 31.52 16.35
CA ARG A 80 19.31 32.84 16.72
C ARG A 80 18.16 32.71 17.72
N ALA A 81 17.19 31.85 17.45
CA ALA A 81 16.08 31.61 18.38
C ALA A 81 16.55 31.04 19.74
N GLY A 82 17.58 30.16 19.73
CA GLY A 82 18.23 29.71 20.97
C GLY A 82 18.88 30.85 21.74
N TYR A 83 19.67 31.67 21.05
CA TYR A 83 20.31 32.85 21.63
C TYR A 83 19.30 33.83 22.23
N ASP A 84 18.22 34.13 21.52
CA ASP A 84 17.17 35.06 21.96
C ASP A 84 16.45 34.57 23.22
N ARG A 85 16.26 33.25 23.34
CA ARG A 85 15.69 32.62 24.53
C ARG A 85 16.63 32.75 25.72
N ASP A 86 17.91 32.44 25.52
CA ASP A 86 18.90 32.39 26.60
C ASP A 86 19.30 33.78 27.09
N HIS A 87 19.32 34.78 26.19
CA HIS A 87 19.78 36.15 26.49
C HIS A 87 18.63 37.16 26.56
N ARG A 88 17.37 36.70 26.68
CA ARG A 88 16.16 37.56 26.68
C ARG A 88 16.21 38.71 27.68
N ALA A 89 16.83 38.49 28.85
CA ALA A 89 16.95 39.50 29.90
C ALA A 89 17.96 40.61 29.58
N GLU A 90 18.93 40.32 28.69
CA GLU A 90 20.01 41.23 28.29
C GLU A 90 19.62 42.09 27.07
N LEU A 91 18.57 41.68 26.35
CA LEU A 91 18.04 42.42 25.21
C LEU A 91 17.40 43.75 25.62
N SER A 92 17.57 44.76 24.77
CA SER A 92 16.86 46.04 24.90
C SER A 92 15.34 45.85 24.84
N GLN A 93 14.55 46.82 25.30
CA GLN A 93 13.10 46.73 25.20
C GLN A 93 12.63 46.60 23.74
N THR A 94 13.27 47.32 22.81
CA THR A 94 12.96 47.25 21.38
C THR A 94 13.29 45.88 20.79
N ASP A 95 14.43 45.31 21.14
CA ASP A 95 14.84 43.99 20.65
C ASP A 95 13.95 42.88 21.22
N ARG A 96 13.56 42.97 22.50
CA ARG A 96 12.60 42.02 23.10
C ARG A 96 11.27 42.01 22.36
N VAL A 97 10.72 43.18 22.04
CA VAL A 97 9.47 43.29 21.27
C VAL A 97 9.63 42.71 19.86
N ALA A 98 10.78 42.92 19.21
CA ALA A 98 11.07 42.34 17.91
C ALA A 98 11.16 40.82 17.94
N VAL A 99 11.84 40.25 18.94
CA VAL A 99 11.89 38.80 19.19
C VAL A 99 10.49 38.24 19.41
N GLU A 100 9.70 38.84 20.30
CA GLU A 100 8.31 38.41 20.58
C GLU A 100 7.44 38.41 19.34
N ARG A 101 7.52 39.45 18.51
CA ARG A 101 6.76 39.54 17.27
C ARG A 101 7.11 38.41 16.30
N ARG A 102 8.40 38.05 16.20
CA ARG A 102 8.86 36.95 15.35
C ARG A 102 8.45 35.59 15.91
N GLU A 103 8.58 35.37 17.23
CA GLU A 103 8.11 34.15 17.91
C GLU A 103 6.61 33.92 17.63
N LEU A 104 5.80 34.98 17.76
CA LEU A 104 4.37 34.94 17.45
C LEU A 104 4.09 34.64 15.97
N SER A 105 4.89 35.19 15.05
CA SER A 105 4.76 34.93 13.61
C SER A 105 5.04 33.46 13.28
N VAL A 106 6.12 32.90 13.82
CA VAL A 106 6.48 31.48 13.62
C VAL A 106 5.41 30.57 14.20
N ALA A 107 4.95 30.84 15.42
CA ALA A 107 3.89 30.06 16.05
C ALA A 107 2.57 30.08 15.25
N GLU A 108 2.21 31.24 14.69
CA GLU A 108 1.04 31.41 13.83
C GLU A 108 1.18 30.66 12.49
N GLU A 109 2.36 30.69 11.87
CA GLU A 109 2.64 29.93 10.65
C GLU A 109 2.58 28.42 10.87
N GLU A 110 3.15 27.93 11.98
CA GLU A 110 3.06 26.53 12.37
C GLU A 110 1.62 26.12 12.66
N ARG A 111 0.83 26.96 13.34
CA ARG A 111 -0.59 26.72 13.58
C ARG A 111 -1.34 26.60 12.25
N ARG A 112 -1.15 27.54 11.33
CA ARG A 112 -1.76 27.47 9.98
C ARG A 112 -1.29 26.24 9.21
N ALA A 113 -0.03 25.83 9.34
CA ALA A 113 0.49 24.61 8.70
C ALA A 113 -0.17 23.35 9.27
N ARG A 114 -0.34 23.27 10.60
CA ARG A 114 -1.08 22.20 11.28
C ARG A 114 -2.53 22.14 10.80
N GLU A 115 -3.23 23.27 10.79
CA GLU A 115 -4.62 23.37 10.31
C GLU A 115 -4.75 22.95 8.83
N ARG A 116 -3.82 23.36 7.95
CA ARG A 116 -3.80 22.92 6.53
C ARG A 116 -3.64 21.40 6.42
N ARG A 117 -2.70 20.82 7.19
CA ARG A 117 -2.47 19.36 7.21
C ARG A 117 -3.71 18.61 7.71
N GLU A 118 -4.34 19.11 8.76
CA GLU A 118 -5.56 18.51 9.30
C GLU A 118 -6.72 18.59 8.30
N ARG A 119 -6.92 19.74 7.64
CA ARG A 119 -7.93 19.89 6.58
C ARG A 119 -7.67 18.94 5.43
N LEU A 120 -6.42 18.76 5.01
CA LEU A 120 -6.03 17.79 3.98
C LEU A 120 -6.42 16.37 4.39
N LEU A 121 -6.13 15.94 5.62
CA LEU A 121 -6.52 14.63 6.15
C LEU A 121 -8.04 14.47 6.25
N ARG A 122 -8.76 15.55 6.54
CA ARG A 122 -10.24 15.59 6.57
C ARG A 122 -10.87 15.71 5.19
N THR A 123 -10.10 15.95 4.11
CA THR A 123 -10.67 15.89 2.77
C THR A 123 -11.22 14.50 2.52
N LYS A 124 -12.34 14.44 1.80
CA LYS A 124 -13.11 13.20 1.60
C LYS A 124 -12.27 12.04 1.04
N GLY A 125 -11.18 12.32 0.31
CA GLY A 125 -10.27 11.29 -0.20
C GLY A 125 -9.48 10.57 0.89
N PHE A 126 -8.83 11.30 1.80
CA PHE A 126 -8.03 10.69 2.86
C PHE A 126 -8.89 10.00 3.92
N ALA A 127 -10.06 10.56 4.24
CA ALA A 127 -11.02 9.91 5.13
C ALA A 127 -11.52 8.56 4.57
N ARG A 128 -11.77 8.47 3.26
CA ARG A 128 -12.13 7.21 2.58
C ARG A 128 -11.02 6.17 2.66
N ILE A 129 -9.76 6.57 2.44
CA ILE A 129 -8.61 5.66 2.53
C ILE A 129 -8.44 5.14 3.96
N GLY A 130 -8.58 6.02 4.97
CA GLY A 130 -8.53 5.62 6.38
C GLY A 130 -9.66 4.65 6.76
N ALA A 131 -10.89 4.92 6.31
CA ALA A 131 -12.01 4.02 6.53
C ALA A 131 -11.84 2.67 5.81
N ALA A 132 -11.33 2.67 4.57
CA ALA A 132 -11.00 1.44 3.83
C ALA A 132 -9.97 0.58 4.57
N ARG A 133 -8.94 1.22 5.15
CA ARG A 133 -7.93 0.54 5.96
C ARG A 133 -8.55 -0.11 7.20
N LYS A 134 -9.41 0.61 7.92
CA LYS A 134 -10.08 0.07 9.11
C LYS A 134 -10.95 -1.15 8.77
N LEU A 135 -11.73 -1.08 7.69
CA LEU A 135 -12.54 -2.22 7.21
C LEU A 135 -11.67 -3.40 6.77
N TYR A 136 -10.49 -3.14 6.20
CA TYR A 136 -9.53 -4.19 5.87
C TYR A 136 -8.99 -4.88 7.13
N GLU A 137 -8.65 -4.11 8.17
CA GLU A 137 -8.21 -4.65 9.47
C GLU A 137 -9.32 -5.49 10.13
N GLU A 138 -10.55 -4.97 10.20
CA GLU A 138 -11.73 -5.70 10.67
C GLU A 138 -11.97 -7.01 9.89
N ALA A 139 -11.76 -6.98 8.57
CA ALA A 139 -11.87 -8.20 7.75
C ALA A 139 -10.82 -9.25 8.09
N LEU A 140 -9.58 -8.85 8.37
CA LEU A 140 -8.52 -9.78 8.77
C LEU A 140 -8.83 -10.43 10.13
N GLU A 141 -9.40 -9.68 11.07
CA GLU A 141 -9.87 -10.22 12.34
C GLU A 141 -10.99 -11.25 12.14
N SER A 142 -12.00 -10.93 11.31
CA SER A 142 -13.05 -11.89 10.96
C SER A 142 -12.49 -13.16 10.29
N VAL A 143 -11.41 -13.07 9.52
CA VAL A 143 -10.74 -14.27 8.97
C VAL A 143 -10.14 -15.14 10.08
N LEU A 144 -9.46 -14.52 11.06
CA LEU A 144 -8.88 -15.26 12.19
C LEU A 144 -9.95 -15.94 13.05
N ASN A 145 -11.11 -15.30 13.18
CA ASN A 145 -12.27 -15.85 13.90
C ASN A 145 -13.04 -16.91 13.09
N GLY A 146 -12.65 -17.18 11.84
CA GLY A 146 -13.35 -18.12 10.95
C GLY A 146 -14.65 -17.58 10.35
N GLU A 147 -14.97 -16.31 10.58
CA GLU A 147 -16.18 -15.63 10.10
C GLU A 147 -16.01 -15.15 8.65
N ARG A 148 -15.72 -16.08 7.74
CA ARG A 148 -15.36 -15.77 6.34
C ARG A 148 -16.39 -14.88 5.62
N THR A 149 -17.69 -15.05 5.89
CA THR A 149 -18.74 -14.23 5.26
C THR A 149 -18.67 -12.76 5.68
N GLN A 150 -18.40 -12.50 6.97
CA GLN A 150 -18.23 -11.14 7.48
C GLN A 150 -16.96 -10.51 6.89
N ALA A 151 -15.86 -11.27 6.83
CA ALA A 151 -14.62 -10.81 6.21
C ALA A 151 -14.82 -10.40 4.74
N ILE A 152 -15.51 -11.22 3.94
CA ILE A 152 -15.81 -10.90 2.52
C ILE A 152 -16.66 -9.63 2.42
N PHE A 153 -17.65 -9.45 3.30
CA PHE A 153 -18.49 -8.25 3.31
C PHE A 153 -17.68 -6.98 3.63
N ALA A 154 -16.86 -7.03 4.67
CA ALA A 154 -15.98 -5.92 5.05
C ALA A 154 -14.97 -5.58 3.93
N LEU A 155 -14.38 -6.58 3.27
CA LEU A 155 -13.47 -6.36 2.13
C LEU A 155 -14.17 -5.73 0.92
N LYS A 156 -15.43 -6.10 0.64
CA LYS A 156 -16.22 -5.45 -0.42
C LYS A 156 -16.43 -3.98 -0.11
N ALA A 157 -16.85 -3.66 1.11
CA ALA A 157 -17.00 -2.27 1.55
C ALA A 157 -15.67 -1.50 1.48
N ALA A 158 -14.56 -2.13 1.90
CA ALA A 158 -13.23 -1.53 1.82
C ALA A 158 -12.81 -1.24 0.37
N ARG A 159 -13.10 -2.14 -0.57
CA ARG A 159 -12.80 -1.96 -2.00
C ARG A 159 -13.59 -0.81 -2.63
N GLU A 160 -14.85 -0.60 -2.24
CA GLU A 160 -15.64 0.54 -2.73
C GLU A 160 -15.06 1.89 -2.25
N LEU A 161 -14.48 1.91 -1.05
CA LEU A 161 -13.85 3.09 -0.49
C LEU A 161 -12.49 3.40 -1.12
N ASP A 162 -11.67 2.38 -1.37
CA ASP A 162 -10.35 2.48 -2.03
C ASP A 162 -10.13 1.37 -3.09
N PRO A 163 -10.64 1.56 -4.32
CA PRO A 163 -10.55 0.56 -5.38
C PRO A 163 -9.13 0.29 -5.90
N LYS A 164 -8.19 1.21 -5.67
CA LYS A 164 -6.81 1.12 -6.19
C LYS A 164 -5.91 0.25 -5.31
N ARG A 165 -6.36 -0.11 -4.10
CA ARG A 165 -5.55 -0.90 -3.17
C ARG A 165 -5.59 -2.38 -3.53
N HIS A 166 -4.49 -2.84 -4.14
CA HIS A 166 -4.36 -4.21 -4.63
C HIS A 166 -4.52 -5.27 -3.53
N GLU A 167 -4.04 -5.01 -2.31
CA GLU A 167 -4.15 -5.95 -1.18
C GLU A 167 -5.61 -6.31 -0.84
N ILE A 168 -6.52 -5.32 -0.83
CA ILE A 168 -7.95 -5.55 -0.55
C ILE A 168 -8.54 -6.44 -1.64
N SER A 169 -8.27 -6.11 -2.90
CA SER A 169 -8.78 -6.87 -4.04
C SER A 169 -8.25 -8.30 -4.08
N ALA A 170 -6.95 -8.48 -3.83
CA ALA A 170 -6.31 -9.78 -3.79
C ALA A 170 -6.90 -10.66 -2.67
N LYS A 171 -7.04 -10.10 -1.45
CA LYS A 171 -7.59 -10.85 -0.32
C LYS A 171 -9.05 -11.21 -0.51
N LEU A 172 -9.85 -10.32 -1.12
CA LEU A 172 -11.24 -10.58 -1.46
C LEU A 172 -11.36 -11.76 -2.44
N VAL A 173 -10.58 -11.74 -3.53
CA VAL A 173 -10.58 -12.81 -4.54
C VAL A 173 -10.14 -14.15 -3.93
N GLU A 174 -9.12 -14.13 -3.07
CA GLU A 174 -8.66 -15.31 -2.33
C GLU A 174 -9.81 -15.93 -1.50
N LEU A 175 -10.46 -15.13 -0.65
CA LEU A 175 -11.54 -15.62 0.21
C LEU A 175 -12.78 -16.07 -0.56
N GLU A 176 -13.16 -15.36 -1.63
CA GLU A 176 -14.27 -15.75 -2.49
C GLU A 176 -13.98 -17.08 -3.20
N ARG A 177 -12.75 -17.27 -3.69
CA ARG A 177 -12.31 -18.53 -4.31
C ARG A 177 -12.35 -19.69 -3.32
N GLU A 178 -11.88 -19.49 -2.10
CA GLU A 178 -11.95 -20.49 -1.04
C GLU A 178 -13.39 -20.84 -0.67
N GLN A 179 -14.27 -19.83 -0.55
CA GLN A 179 -15.68 -20.03 -0.27
C GLN A 179 -16.37 -20.79 -1.40
N ALA A 180 -16.09 -20.43 -2.66
CA ALA A 180 -16.62 -21.12 -3.83
C ALA A 180 -16.15 -22.58 -3.87
N LYS A 181 -14.86 -22.84 -3.62
CA LYS A 181 -14.32 -24.20 -3.55
C LYS A 181 -14.96 -25.02 -2.43
N ALA A 182 -15.17 -24.42 -1.25
CA ALA A 182 -15.84 -25.09 -0.14
C ALA A 182 -17.30 -25.45 -0.48
N ARG A 183 -18.05 -24.53 -1.11
CA ARG A 183 -19.41 -24.77 -1.60
C ARG A 183 -19.44 -25.86 -2.68
N ALA A 184 -18.50 -25.84 -3.62
CA ALA A 184 -18.36 -26.86 -4.65
C ALA A 184 -18.13 -28.24 -4.05
N ASN A 185 -17.22 -28.36 -3.08
CA ASN A 185 -16.93 -29.61 -2.38
C ASN A 185 -18.14 -30.15 -1.61
N SER A 186 -18.87 -29.27 -0.91
CA SER A 186 -20.09 -29.64 -0.19
C SER A 186 -21.19 -30.12 -1.14
N ALA A 187 -21.42 -29.40 -2.25
CA ALA A 187 -22.36 -29.78 -3.28
C ALA A 187 -21.96 -31.11 -3.94
N LEU A 188 -20.66 -31.34 -4.19
CA LEU A 188 -20.14 -32.58 -4.77
C LEU A 188 -20.37 -33.78 -3.83
N ALA A 189 -20.12 -33.63 -2.54
CA ALA A 189 -20.38 -34.67 -1.55
C ALA A 189 -21.89 -35.00 -1.49
N SER A 190 -22.73 -33.97 -1.46
CA SER A 190 -24.18 -34.12 -1.47
C SER A 190 -24.71 -34.73 -2.78
N ALA A 191 -24.03 -34.50 -3.91
CA ALA A 191 -24.37 -35.12 -5.19
C ALA A 191 -24.06 -36.62 -5.19
N LYS A 192 -22.88 -37.01 -4.71
CA LYS A 192 -22.47 -38.42 -4.59
C LYS A 192 -23.43 -39.22 -3.70
N GLU A 193 -23.81 -38.66 -2.55
CA GLU A 193 -24.78 -39.30 -1.65
C GLU A 193 -26.14 -39.54 -2.34
N ARG A 194 -26.60 -38.60 -3.16
CA ARG A 194 -27.86 -38.75 -3.92
C ARG A 194 -27.74 -39.75 -5.07
N GLU A 195 -26.59 -39.80 -5.73
CA GLU A 195 -26.26 -40.81 -6.77
C GLU A 195 -26.30 -42.22 -6.16
N GLU A 196 -25.69 -42.43 -4.98
CA GLU A 196 -25.72 -43.70 -4.25
C GLU A 196 -27.15 -44.13 -3.89
N LYS A 197 -28.00 -43.17 -3.52
CA LYS A 197 -29.43 -43.41 -3.25
C LYS A 197 -30.29 -43.54 -4.51
N ARG A 198 -29.68 -43.55 -5.71
CA ARG A 198 -30.35 -43.59 -7.02
C ARG A 198 -31.35 -42.44 -7.27
N ARG A 199 -31.19 -41.32 -6.57
CA ARG A 199 -31.99 -40.09 -6.77
C ARG A 199 -31.36 -39.24 -7.86
N PHE A 200 -31.32 -39.78 -9.07
CA PHE A 200 -30.51 -39.22 -10.18
C PHE A 200 -30.85 -37.77 -10.55
N PRO A 201 -32.13 -37.34 -10.67
CA PRO A 201 -32.43 -35.95 -11.00
C PRO A 201 -31.86 -34.95 -9.98
N GLU A 202 -31.92 -35.30 -8.70
CA GLU A 202 -31.39 -34.47 -7.62
C GLU A 202 -29.87 -34.52 -7.54
N ALA A 203 -29.26 -35.68 -7.86
CA ALA A 203 -27.82 -35.82 -7.99
C ALA A 203 -27.27 -34.93 -9.12
N ILE A 204 -27.94 -34.90 -10.29
CA ILE A 204 -27.58 -34.01 -11.42
C ILE A 204 -27.65 -32.54 -10.99
N ALA A 205 -28.70 -32.15 -10.27
CA ALA A 205 -28.83 -30.78 -9.77
C ALA A 205 -27.68 -30.41 -8.81
N ALA A 206 -27.32 -31.31 -7.89
CA ALA A 206 -26.22 -31.10 -6.95
C ALA A 206 -24.84 -31.08 -7.64
N TYR A 207 -24.60 -31.96 -8.62
CA TYR A 207 -23.38 -31.94 -9.44
C TYR A 207 -23.30 -30.65 -10.27
N SER A 208 -24.42 -30.19 -10.82
CA SER A 208 -24.49 -28.92 -11.55
C SER A 208 -24.15 -27.74 -10.63
N ALA A 209 -24.67 -27.73 -9.40
CA ALA A 209 -24.34 -26.73 -8.39
C ALA A 209 -22.86 -26.78 -7.99
N ALA A 210 -22.27 -27.97 -7.87
CA ALA A 210 -20.84 -28.13 -7.62
C ALA A 210 -20.01 -27.51 -8.76
N PHE A 211 -20.37 -27.80 -10.00
CA PHE A 211 -19.72 -27.26 -11.19
C PHE A 211 -19.90 -25.74 -11.36
N GLN A 212 -21.04 -25.19 -10.96
CA GLN A 212 -21.25 -23.73 -10.97
C GLN A 212 -20.31 -23.00 -9.99
N ASN A 213 -20.01 -23.62 -8.85
CA ASN A 213 -19.08 -23.06 -7.87
C ASN A 213 -17.61 -23.35 -8.22
N ASP A 214 -17.33 -24.46 -8.90
CA ASP A 214 -16.01 -24.82 -9.43
C ASP A 214 -16.13 -25.36 -10.87
N PRO A 215 -16.04 -24.48 -11.89
CA PRO A 215 -16.12 -24.88 -13.30
C PRO A 215 -15.00 -25.80 -13.76
N ALA A 216 -13.94 -25.98 -12.97
CA ALA A 216 -12.86 -26.92 -13.25
C ALA A 216 -13.11 -28.31 -12.63
N SER A 217 -14.27 -28.53 -12.00
CA SER A 217 -14.57 -29.78 -11.29
C SER A 217 -14.89 -30.93 -12.26
N PHE A 218 -13.84 -31.68 -12.63
CA PHE A 218 -13.95 -32.89 -13.43
C PHE A 218 -14.91 -33.92 -12.80
N ALA A 219 -14.80 -34.12 -11.48
CA ALA A 219 -15.64 -35.06 -10.75
C ALA A 219 -17.14 -34.71 -10.85
N ALA A 220 -17.48 -33.42 -10.82
CA ALA A 220 -18.86 -32.97 -10.98
C ALA A 220 -19.39 -33.23 -12.40
N ALA A 221 -18.58 -32.94 -13.42
CA ALA A 221 -18.95 -33.17 -14.82
C ALA A 221 -19.19 -34.67 -15.10
N VAL A 222 -18.28 -35.55 -14.67
CA VAL A 222 -18.43 -37.01 -14.84
C VAL A 222 -19.64 -37.54 -14.07
N GLY A 223 -19.83 -37.11 -12.82
CA GLY A 223 -20.97 -37.53 -12.00
C GLY A 223 -22.32 -37.12 -12.61
N ALA A 224 -22.42 -35.88 -13.10
CA ALA A 224 -23.60 -35.40 -13.82
C ALA A 224 -23.86 -36.20 -15.11
N ALA A 225 -22.80 -36.49 -15.88
CA ALA A 225 -22.90 -37.29 -17.11
C ALA A 225 -23.45 -38.70 -16.81
N ARG A 226 -22.90 -39.40 -15.81
CA ARG A 226 -23.38 -40.73 -15.40
C ARG A 226 -24.84 -40.69 -14.96
N CYS A 227 -25.20 -39.76 -14.08
CA CYS A 227 -26.57 -39.65 -13.60
C CYS A 227 -27.55 -39.33 -14.74
N ALA A 228 -27.16 -38.48 -15.70
CA ALA A 228 -27.99 -38.15 -16.86
C ALA A 228 -28.17 -39.34 -17.82
N MET A 229 -27.18 -40.23 -17.92
CA MET A 229 -27.33 -41.49 -18.66
C MET A 229 -28.36 -42.41 -18.01
N GLU A 230 -28.36 -42.50 -16.67
CA GLU A 230 -29.34 -43.31 -15.92
C GLU A 230 -30.77 -42.76 -16.03
N THR A 231 -30.94 -41.44 -16.16
CA THR A 231 -32.26 -40.83 -16.39
C THR A 231 -32.70 -40.87 -17.86
N GLY A 232 -31.87 -41.35 -18.77
CA GLY A 232 -32.16 -41.39 -20.21
C GLY A 232 -32.10 -40.02 -20.90
N ASP A 233 -31.60 -38.98 -20.23
CA ASP A 233 -31.41 -37.65 -20.84
C ASP A 233 -30.09 -37.63 -21.63
N ALA A 234 -30.13 -38.22 -22.83
CA ALA A 234 -28.97 -38.34 -23.71
C ALA A 234 -28.34 -36.99 -24.07
N ARG A 235 -29.15 -35.92 -24.14
CA ARG A 235 -28.68 -34.58 -24.46
C ARG A 235 -27.85 -34.02 -23.31
N ALA A 236 -28.40 -34.03 -22.09
CA ALA A 236 -27.66 -33.55 -20.91
C ALA A 236 -26.41 -34.41 -20.66
N ALA A 237 -26.51 -35.73 -20.81
CA ALA A 237 -25.40 -36.64 -20.66
C ALA A 237 -24.25 -36.32 -21.63
N THR A 238 -24.56 -36.04 -22.90
CA THR A 238 -23.54 -35.69 -23.91
C THR A 238 -22.84 -34.37 -23.59
N ILE A 239 -23.58 -33.36 -23.12
CA ILE A 239 -23.01 -32.07 -22.71
C ILE A 239 -22.04 -32.26 -21.54
N TRP A 240 -22.45 -32.98 -20.51
CA TRP A 240 -21.61 -33.20 -19.33
C TRP A 240 -20.40 -34.09 -19.61
N ALA A 241 -20.56 -35.14 -20.42
CA ALA A 241 -19.46 -36.00 -20.83
C ALA A 241 -18.43 -35.24 -21.70
N SER A 242 -18.90 -34.37 -22.60
CA SER A 242 -18.00 -33.52 -23.41
C SER A 242 -17.19 -32.57 -22.52
N ARG A 243 -17.84 -31.90 -21.55
CA ARG A 243 -17.13 -31.06 -20.57
C ARG A 243 -16.10 -31.84 -19.75
N ALA A 244 -16.42 -33.07 -19.36
CA ALA A 244 -15.46 -33.91 -18.65
C ALA A 244 -14.21 -34.21 -19.50
N VAL A 245 -14.39 -34.54 -20.79
CA VAL A 245 -13.27 -34.75 -21.73
C VAL A 245 -12.49 -33.46 -21.97
N GLU A 246 -13.15 -32.30 -22.06
CA GLU A 246 -12.47 -31.00 -22.18
C GLU A 246 -11.60 -30.69 -20.95
N LEU A 247 -12.09 -30.98 -19.74
CA LEU A 247 -11.37 -30.75 -18.50
C LEU A 247 -10.20 -31.73 -18.29
N ASN A 248 -10.37 -32.99 -18.67
CA ASN A 248 -9.30 -33.98 -18.62
C ASN A 248 -9.32 -34.85 -19.89
N PRO A 249 -8.64 -34.40 -20.96
CA PRO A 249 -8.62 -35.12 -22.24
C PRO A 249 -7.95 -36.49 -22.17
N ASP A 250 -7.14 -36.76 -21.15
CA ASP A 250 -6.44 -38.04 -21.02
C ASP A 250 -7.23 -39.05 -20.15
N ASP A 251 -8.34 -38.65 -19.53
CA ASP A 251 -9.15 -39.55 -18.72
C ASP A 251 -9.98 -40.52 -19.58
N GLY A 252 -9.66 -41.81 -19.46
CA GLY A 252 -10.36 -42.86 -20.18
C GLY A 252 -11.83 -43.03 -19.77
N SER A 253 -12.20 -42.70 -18.53
CA SER A 253 -13.59 -42.86 -18.05
C SER A 253 -14.53 -41.83 -18.69
N ALA A 254 -14.09 -40.58 -18.85
CA ALA A 254 -14.85 -39.54 -19.52
C ALA A 254 -15.05 -39.86 -21.01
N ARG A 255 -13.98 -40.28 -21.70
CA ARG A 255 -14.06 -40.71 -23.11
C ARG A 255 -14.94 -41.94 -23.29
N TRP A 256 -14.89 -42.88 -22.35
CA TRP A 256 -15.77 -44.05 -22.34
C TRP A 256 -17.24 -43.64 -22.29
N LEU A 257 -17.63 -42.76 -21.37
CA LEU A 257 -18.99 -42.25 -21.25
C LEU A 257 -19.45 -41.56 -22.54
N LEU A 258 -18.63 -40.66 -23.08
CA LEU A 258 -18.94 -39.93 -24.31
C LEU A 258 -19.07 -40.86 -25.52
N SER A 259 -18.19 -41.86 -25.63
CA SER A 259 -18.27 -42.84 -26.71
C SER A 259 -19.58 -43.64 -26.68
N ARG A 260 -20.02 -44.11 -25.52
CA ARG A 260 -21.29 -44.83 -25.36
C ARG A 260 -22.48 -43.97 -25.76
N LEU A 261 -22.45 -42.68 -25.42
CA LEU A 261 -23.47 -41.73 -25.83
C LEU A 261 -23.52 -41.55 -27.35
N PHE A 262 -22.36 -41.40 -28.01
CA PHE A 262 -22.31 -41.34 -29.47
C PHE A 262 -22.78 -42.63 -30.14
N VAL A 263 -22.50 -43.81 -29.56
CA VAL A 263 -23.05 -45.08 -30.06
C VAL A 263 -24.58 -45.08 -29.97
N SER A 264 -25.13 -44.70 -28.81
CA SER A 264 -26.59 -44.65 -28.61
C SER A 264 -27.29 -43.64 -29.53
N ALA A 265 -26.59 -42.57 -29.91
CA ALA A 265 -27.06 -41.56 -30.86
C ALA A 265 -26.82 -41.93 -32.34
N GLY A 266 -26.28 -43.12 -32.65
CA GLY A 266 -25.96 -43.55 -34.02
C GLY A 266 -24.74 -42.86 -34.64
N MET A 267 -24.01 -42.04 -33.89
CA MET A 267 -22.84 -41.27 -34.36
C MET A 267 -21.56 -42.12 -34.33
N LYS A 268 -21.54 -43.22 -35.10
CA LYS A 268 -20.45 -44.22 -35.08
C LYS A 268 -19.06 -43.64 -35.30
N ALA A 269 -18.89 -42.70 -36.22
CA ALA A 269 -17.59 -42.08 -36.52
C ALA A 269 -17.00 -41.34 -35.32
N ARG A 270 -17.83 -40.59 -34.58
CA ARG A 270 -17.42 -39.89 -33.36
C ARG A 270 -17.10 -40.88 -32.24
N ALA A 271 -17.92 -41.91 -32.08
CA ALA A 271 -17.67 -42.97 -31.10
C ALA A 271 -16.33 -43.69 -31.35
N ARG A 272 -15.99 -44.03 -32.60
CA ARG A 272 -14.70 -44.64 -32.95
C ARG A 272 -13.51 -43.73 -32.60
N THR A 273 -13.66 -42.42 -32.82
CA THR A 273 -12.61 -41.43 -32.50
C THR A 273 -12.33 -41.39 -31.00
N GLU A 274 -13.39 -41.31 -30.17
CA GLU A 274 -13.24 -41.30 -28.72
C GLU A 274 -12.69 -42.62 -28.17
N LEU A 275 -13.12 -43.76 -28.71
CA LEU A 275 -12.62 -45.08 -28.32
C LEU A 275 -11.15 -45.28 -28.71
N ALA A 276 -10.73 -44.79 -29.88
CA ALA A 276 -9.32 -44.84 -30.29
C ALA A 276 -8.45 -43.99 -29.36
N ALA A 277 -8.91 -42.78 -29.02
CA ALA A 277 -8.21 -41.91 -28.08
C ALA A 277 -8.12 -42.55 -26.67
N LEU A 278 -9.20 -43.17 -26.20
CA LEU A 278 -9.22 -43.93 -24.95
C LEU A 278 -8.21 -45.08 -24.99
N LEU A 279 -8.24 -45.92 -26.03
CA LEU A 279 -7.38 -47.10 -26.13
C LEU A 279 -5.91 -46.77 -26.34
N ASN A 280 -5.60 -45.60 -26.91
CA ASN A 280 -4.22 -45.13 -27.02
C ASN A 280 -3.60 -44.87 -25.64
N LYS A 281 -4.39 -44.40 -24.67
CA LYS A 281 -3.93 -44.15 -23.29
C LYS A 281 -4.11 -45.36 -22.37
N ASN A 282 -5.22 -46.10 -22.56
CA ASN A 282 -5.57 -47.29 -21.79
C ASN A 282 -5.75 -48.50 -22.73
N PRO A 283 -4.66 -49.11 -23.22
CA PRO A 283 -4.72 -50.20 -24.19
C PRO A 283 -5.47 -51.43 -23.67
N ASP A 284 -5.56 -51.65 -22.36
CA ASP A 284 -6.16 -52.86 -21.78
C ASP A 284 -7.65 -52.76 -21.48
N HIS A 285 -8.31 -51.65 -21.85
CA HIS A 285 -9.75 -51.48 -21.62
C HIS A 285 -10.57 -52.43 -22.52
N LYS A 286 -11.02 -53.54 -21.93
CA LYS A 286 -11.67 -54.66 -22.63
C LYS A 286 -12.99 -54.25 -23.28
N GLU A 287 -13.82 -53.51 -22.56
CA GLU A 287 -15.13 -53.03 -22.99
C GLU A 287 -15.00 -52.06 -24.17
N ALA A 288 -13.99 -51.17 -24.14
CA ALA A 288 -13.70 -50.26 -25.24
C ALA A 288 -13.28 -51.00 -26.51
N LYS A 289 -12.41 -52.02 -26.40
CA LYS A 289 -12.04 -52.89 -27.54
C LYS A 289 -13.25 -53.63 -28.10
N ALA A 290 -14.10 -54.18 -27.22
CA ALA A 290 -15.30 -54.90 -27.63
C ALA A 290 -16.27 -53.97 -28.36
N LEU A 291 -16.54 -52.78 -27.80
CA LEU A 291 -17.43 -51.80 -28.42
C LEU A 291 -16.90 -51.32 -29.78
N LEU A 292 -15.60 -51.05 -29.89
CA LEU A 292 -14.98 -50.59 -31.13
C LEU A 292 -15.15 -51.60 -32.28
N ARG A 293 -15.14 -52.91 -31.98
CA ARG A 293 -15.36 -53.97 -32.99
C ARG A 293 -16.79 -54.02 -33.52
N THR A 294 -17.77 -53.51 -32.77
CA THR A 294 -19.19 -53.53 -33.14
C THR A 294 -19.64 -52.33 -33.99
N LEU A 295 -18.83 -51.27 -34.01
CA LEU A 295 -19.14 -50.02 -34.71
C LEU A 295 -18.74 -50.10 -36.17
#